data_AF-A0A060WD42-F1
#
_entry.id   AF-A0A060WD42-F1
#
_cell.length_a   1.000
_cell.length_b   1.000
_cell.length_c   1.000
_cell.angle_alpha   90.00
_cell.angle_beta   90.00
_cell.angle_gamma   90.00
#
_symmetry.space_group_name_H-M   'P 1'
#
loop_
_entity.id
_entity.type
_entity.pdbx_description
1 polymer ?
#
loop_
_entity_poly.entity_id
_entity_poly.type
_entity_poly.pdbx_seq_one_letter_code
_entity_poly.pdbx_strand_id
1 'polypeptide(L)'
;MNVISKSTQCFNWSFFASRSEPCLACHKFEKTEFVVPELKPIKVVSPWHMIGVDLIGPFTKSRNGNSWCLTVTDHFTKWLKAIPIKFCMIPIKDETGEATSKAMLDIFNTNASPEVILSDRGHEHWNKVW
;
A
#
# COMPACT_ATOMS: atom_id res chain seq x y z
N MET A 1 -3.75 -43.05 1.35
CA MET A 1 -3.18 -42.69 2.66
C MET A 1 -3.91 -41.46 3.16
N ASN A 2 -4.86 -41.63 4.07
CA ASN A 2 -5.64 -40.54 4.64
C ASN A 2 -4.85 -39.94 5.80
N VAL A 3 -4.33 -38.72 5.60
CA VAL A 3 -3.69 -37.97 6.68
C VAL A 3 -4.80 -37.30 7.49
N ILE A 4 -5.21 -37.98 8.56
CA ILE A 4 -5.97 -37.37 9.65
C ILE A 4 -4.98 -36.44 10.37
N SER A 5 -5.08 -35.13 10.18
CA SER A 5 -4.27 -34.17 10.94
C SER A 5 -5.13 -33.23 11.79
N LYS A 6 -5.15 -33.57 13.09
CA LYS A 6 -5.29 -32.69 14.26
C LYS A 6 -6.48 -31.71 14.28
N SER A 7 -7.69 -32.24 14.51
CA SER A 7 -8.84 -31.49 15.04
C SER A 7 -9.38 -32.06 16.36
N THR A 8 -8.60 -32.92 17.02
CA THR A 8 -9.07 -33.74 18.16
C THR A 8 -8.92 -33.08 19.54
N GLN A 9 -8.66 -31.76 19.62
CA GLN A 9 -8.59 -31.07 20.92
C GLN A 9 -9.93 -30.50 21.41
N CYS A 10 -11.01 -30.60 20.62
CA CYS A 10 -12.31 -30.04 20.99
C CYS A 10 -13.48 -30.99 20.68
N PHE A 11 -13.40 -32.27 21.05
CA PHE A 11 -14.58 -33.14 21.00
C PHE A 11 -14.61 -34.08 22.20
N ASN A 12 -15.51 -33.81 23.16
CA ASN A 12 -16.02 -34.85 24.04
C ASN A 12 -17.19 -35.53 23.32
N TRP A 13 -17.00 -36.80 22.97
CA TRP A 13 -17.94 -37.59 22.16
C TRP A 13 -19.09 -38.08 23.03
N SER A 14 -20.12 -37.26 23.18
CA SER A 14 -21.47 -37.69 23.51
C SER A 14 -22.41 -36.49 23.41
N PHE A 15 -22.88 -36.18 22.19
CA PHE A 15 -24.26 -35.77 21.88
C PHE A 15 -24.34 -35.36 20.40
N PHE A 16 -25.37 -35.88 19.73
CA PHE A 16 -25.67 -35.67 18.31
C PHE A 16 -26.04 -34.20 18.01
N ALA A 17 -25.50 -33.69 16.89
CA ALA A 17 -26.14 -32.78 15.94
C ALA A 17 -26.86 -31.52 16.48
N SER A 18 -26.15 -30.65 17.21
CA SER A 18 -26.46 -29.22 17.17
C SER A 18 -25.24 -28.49 16.58
N ARG A 19 -25.49 -27.56 15.67
CA ARG A 19 -24.49 -26.73 15.02
C ARG A 19 -23.77 -25.93 16.10
N SER A 20 -22.62 -26.43 16.58
CA SER A 20 -21.79 -25.71 17.52
C SER A 20 -21.13 -24.55 16.77
N GLU A 21 -21.40 -23.33 17.23
CA GLU A 21 -20.66 -22.14 16.79
C GLU A 21 -19.16 -22.44 16.85
N PRO A 22 -18.41 -22.22 15.75
CA PRO A 22 -17.00 -22.58 15.72
C PRO A 22 -16.25 -21.83 16.84
N CYS A 23 -15.39 -22.56 17.55
CA CYS A 23 -14.64 -21.99 18.66
C CYS A 23 -13.82 -20.77 18.17
N LEU A 24 -13.67 -19.71 18.98
CA LEU A 24 -12.90 -18.50 18.58
C LEU A 24 -11.47 -18.82 18.10
N ALA A 25 -10.85 -19.87 18.65
CA ALA A 25 -9.57 -20.37 18.18
C ALA A 25 -9.69 -21.00 16.78
N CYS A 26 -10.71 -21.81 16.54
CA CYS A 26 -11.02 -22.45 15.27
C CYS A 26 -11.30 -21.41 14.18
N HIS A 27 -12.09 -20.38 14.49
CA HIS A 27 -12.42 -19.29 13.55
C HIS A 27 -11.19 -18.44 13.17
N LYS A 28 -10.25 -18.23 14.10
CA LYS A 28 -8.98 -17.51 13.81
C LYS A 28 -8.04 -18.26 12.85
N PHE A 29 -8.12 -19.59 12.80
CA PHE A 29 -7.26 -20.44 11.96
C PHE A 29 -8.02 -21.06 10.78
N GLU A 30 -9.29 -20.72 10.61
CA GLU A 30 -10.08 -21.13 9.46
C GLU A 30 -9.47 -20.47 8.22
N LYS A 31 -9.05 -21.28 7.25
CA LYS A 31 -8.68 -20.76 5.94
C LYS A 31 -9.94 -20.17 5.33
N THR A 32 -10.08 -18.86 5.41
CA THR A 32 -11.10 -18.19 4.62
C THR A 32 -10.71 -18.38 3.16
N GLU A 33 -11.45 -19.21 2.43
CA GLU A 33 -11.38 -19.25 0.97
C GLU A 33 -11.93 -17.92 0.46
N PHE A 34 -11.06 -16.92 0.36
CA PHE A 34 -11.42 -15.65 -0.24
C PHE A 34 -11.54 -15.86 -1.75
N VAL A 35 -12.77 -15.77 -2.26
CA VAL A 35 -12.95 -15.49 -3.69
C VAL A 35 -12.40 -14.09 -3.92
N VAL A 36 -11.21 -13.99 -4.52
CA VAL A 36 -10.63 -12.70 -4.88
C VAL A 36 -11.55 -12.08 -5.94
N PRO A 37 -12.20 -10.94 -5.67
CA PRO A 37 -13.07 -10.32 -6.65
C PRO A 37 -12.24 -9.87 -7.86
N GLU A 38 -12.87 -9.87 -9.04
CA GLU A 38 -12.21 -9.40 -10.25
C GLU A 38 -11.75 -7.94 -10.10
N LEU A 39 -10.46 -7.70 -10.36
CA LEU A 39 -9.88 -6.36 -10.30
C LEU A 39 -10.46 -5.50 -11.43
N LYS A 40 -11.16 -4.44 -11.07
CA LYS A 40 -11.70 -3.49 -12.05
C LYS A 40 -10.62 -2.46 -12.41
N PRO A 41 -10.32 -2.27 -13.71
CA PRO A 41 -9.40 -1.23 -14.14
C PRO A 41 -9.90 0.16 -13.72
N ILE A 42 -8.99 1.00 -13.26
CA ILE A 42 -9.28 2.40 -12.97
C ILE A 42 -9.51 3.13 -14.30
N LYS A 43 -10.69 3.75 -14.44
CA LYS A 43 -11.02 4.53 -15.64
C LYS A 43 -10.40 5.92 -15.52
N VAL A 44 -9.56 6.28 -16.49
CA VAL A 44 -8.93 7.60 -16.61
C VAL A 44 -9.25 8.20 -17.97
N VAL A 45 -9.54 9.51 -18.00
CA VAL A 45 -10.13 10.17 -19.18
C VAL A 45 -9.14 11.01 -19.99
N SER A 46 -8.07 11.49 -19.36
CA SER A 46 -7.06 12.38 -19.99
C SER A 46 -5.71 12.28 -19.28
N PRO A 47 -4.61 12.73 -19.93
CA PRO A 47 -3.32 12.91 -19.27
C PRO A 47 -3.47 13.77 -18.03
N TRP A 48 -2.78 13.43 -16.93
CA TRP A 48 -2.84 14.16 -15.67
C TRP A 48 -4.23 14.14 -14.99
N HIS A 49 -5.19 13.36 -15.45
CA HIS A 49 -6.43 13.17 -14.70
C HIS A 49 -6.16 12.48 -13.36
N MET A 50 -5.33 11.42 -13.37
CA MET A 50 -4.96 10.70 -12.15
C MET A 50 -3.49 10.32 -12.19
N ILE A 51 -2.79 10.65 -11.11
CA ILE A 51 -1.40 10.23 -10.89
C ILE A 51 -1.33 9.27 -9.71
N GLY A 52 -0.48 8.26 -9.82
CA GLY A 52 -0.06 7.39 -8.73
C GLY A 52 1.25 7.90 -8.15
N VAL A 53 1.34 7.97 -6.83
CA VAL A 53 2.54 8.43 -6.11
C VAL A 53 2.94 7.35 -5.12
N ASP A 54 4.22 6.97 -5.16
CA ASP A 54 4.75 5.92 -4.29
C ASP A 54 6.18 6.26 -3.86
N LEU A 55 6.52 5.89 -2.62
CA LEU A 55 7.82 6.13 -2.04
C LEU A 55 8.58 4.82 -1.84
N ILE A 56 9.61 4.63 -2.68
CA ILE A 56 10.35 3.38 -2.72
C ILE A 56 11.68 3.53 -1.97
N GLY A 57 11.97 2.59 -1.08
CA GLY A 57 13.23 2.53 -0.34
C GLY A 57 13.14 1.67 0.93
N PRO A 58 14.17 1.73 1.79
CA PRO A 58 15.43 2.45 1.63
C PRO A 58 16.41 1.73 0.68
N PHE A 59 17.07 2.51 -0.19
CA PHE A 59 18.19 2.10 -1.04
C PHE A 59 19.54 2.44 -0.40
N THR A 60 20.62 1.86 -0.96
CA THR A 60 21.98 2.29 -0.64
C THR A 60 22.15 3.78 -0.94
N LYS A 61 22.72 4.53 0.01
CA LYS A 61 22.93 5.97 -0.12
C LYS A 61 23.76 6.28 -1.37
N SER A 62 23.21 7.13 -2.24
CA SER A 62 23.96 7.73 -3.34
C SER A 62 25.04 8.69 -2.82
N ARG A 63 25.97 9.11 -3.70
CA ARG A 63 27.00 10.13 -3.37
C ARG A 63 26.41 11.43 -2.82
N ASN A 64 25.19 11.77 -3.24
CA ASN A 64 24.50 12.98 -2.81
C ASN A 64 23.73 12.80 -1.49
N GLY A 65 23.71 11.59 -0.92
CA GLY A 65 23.01 11.26 0.32
C GLY A 65 21.54 10.85 0.14
N ASN A 66 21.07 10.68 -1.10
CA ASN A 66 19.71 10.19 -1.37
C ASN A 66 19.64 8.70 -1.11
N SER A 67 18.59 8.25 -0.41
CA SER A 67 18.36 6.85 -0.03
C SER A 67 16.95 6.37 -0.39
N TRP A 68 16.09 7.23 -0.93
CA TRP A 68 14.72 6.87 -1.30
C TRP A 68 14.39 7.47 -2.66
N CYS A 69 13.32 6.98 -3.27
CA CYS A 69 12.85 7.45 -4.56
C CYS A 69 11.34 7.70 -4.52
N LEU A 70 10.93 8.95 -4.73
CA LEU A 70 9.55 9.32 -4.97
C LEU A 70 9.24 9.03 -6.43
N THR A 71 8.27 8.17 -6.68
CA THR A 71 7.79 7.86 -8.02
C THR A 71 6.45 8.50 -8.27
N VAL A 72 6.27 9.06 -9.46
CA VAL A 72 5.02 9.64 -9.93
C VAL A 72 4.69 9.01 -11.27
N THR A 73 3.49 8.43 -11.38
CA THR A 73 3.03 7.72 -12.58
C THR A 73 1.70 8.30 -13.05
N ASP A 74 1.64 8.83 -14.26
CA ASP A 74 0.35 9.22 -14.87
C ASP A 74 -0.40 7.98 -15.34
N HIS A 75 -1.61 7.77 -14.80
CA HIS A 75 -2.39 6.57 -15.11
C HIS A 75 -2.90 6.54 -16.54
N PHE A 76 -3.00 7.69 -17.23
CA PHE A 76 -3.45 7.75 -18.61
C PHE A 76 -2.33 7.46 -19.60
N THR A 77 -1.25 8.25 -19.58
CA THR A 77 -0.12 8.09 -20.52
C THR A 77 0.85 6.98 -20.12
N LYS A 78 0.78 6.49 -18.89
CA LYS A 78 1.79 5.60 -18.27
C LYS A 78 3.17 6.26 -18.16
N TRP A 79 3.23 7.59 -18.23
CA TRP A 79 4.45 8.34 -18.01
C TRP A 79 4.88 8.22 -16.55
N LEU A 80 6.17 7.92 -16.34
CA LEU A 80 6.74 7.70 -15.01
C LEU A 80 7.92 8.64 -14.80
N LYS A 81 7.99 9.23 -13.60
CA LYS A 81 9.12 10.03 -13.13
C LYS A 81 9.54 9.57 -11.74
N ALA A 82 10.84 9.41 -11.57
CA ALA A 82 11.46 8.93 -10.35
C ALA A 82 12.40 10.02 -9.81
N ILE A 83 12.11 10.55 -8.63
CA ILE A 83 12.86 11.64 -7.99
C ILE A 83 13.60 11.08 -6.78
N PRO A 84 14.93 11.18 -6.74
CA PRO A 84 15.69 10.73 -5.58
C PRO A 84 15.51 11.72 -4.42
N ILE A 85 15.12 11.22 -3.25
CA ILE A 85 14.94 12.03 -2.05
C ILE A 85 15.92 11.62 -0.93
N LYS A 86 16.26 12.60 -0.10
CA LYS A 86 16.98 12.38 1.15
C LYS A 86 15.94 12.12 2.23
N PHE A 87 15.90 10.90 2.73
CA PHE A 87 15.03 10.56 3.85
C PHE A 87 15.89 10.34 5.09
N CYS A 88 15.56 11.03 6.17
CA CYS A 88 16.10 10.72 7.48
C CYS A 88 15.09 9.81 8.18
N MET A 89 15.45 8.56 8.50
CA MET A 89 14.65 7.73 9.41
C MET A 89 14.74 8.35 10.82
N ILE A 90 13.98 9.41 11.03
CA ILE A 90 13.59 9.91 12.35
C ILE A 90 12.06 9.84 12.33
N PRO A 91 11.42 9.32 13.39
CA PRO A 91 9.97 9.27 13.43
C PRO A 91 9.46 10.71 13.27
N ILE A 92 8.82 10.99 12.14
CA ILE A 92 7.93 12.13 11.94
C ILE A 92 8.60 13.47 12.24
N LYS A 93 9.46 13.91 11.33
CA LYS A 93 9.70 15.36 11.15
C LYS A 93 9.11 15.79 9.82
N ASP A 94 8.46 16.95 9.82
CA ASP A 94 7.81 17.60 8.67
C ASP A 94 8.72 17.68 7.42
N GLU A 95 10.04 17.61 7.61
CA GLU A 95 11.09 17.63 6.59
C GLU A 95 10.88 16.62 5.44
N THR A 96 10.31 15.43 5.70
CA THR A 96 10.04 14.45 4.65
C THR A 96 8.84 14.85 3.79
N GLY A 97 7.77 15.33 4.44
CA GLY A 97 6.59 15.85 3.74
C GLY A 97 6.96 17.06 2.88
N GLU A 98 7.82 17.95 3.39
CA GLU A 98 8.32 19.12 2.66
C GLU A 98 9.17 18.75 1.43
N ALA A 99 10.06 17.76 1.56
CA ALA A 99 10.87 17.31 0.43
C ALA A 99 10.00 16.70 -0.69
N THR A 100 9.01 15.89 -0.31
CA THR A 100 8.05 15.29 -1.23
C THR A 100 7.15 16.35 -1.86
N SER A 101 6.57 17.26 -1.07
CA SER A 101 5.69 18.32 -1.59
C SER A 101 6.42 19.25 -2.55
N LYS A 102 7.67 19.64 -2.22
CA LYS A 102 8.51 20.43 -3.14
C LYS A 102 8.79 19.69 -4.44
N ALA A 103 9.12 18.41 -4.37
CA ALA A 103 9.35 17.58 -5.56
C ALA A 103 8.08 17.46 -6.42
N MET A 104 6.91 17.35 -5.80
CA MET A 104 5.62 17.30 -6.49
C MET A 104 5.27 18.62 -7.16
N LEU A 105 5.45 19.75 -6.45
CA LEU A 105 5.24 21.09 -7.02
C LEU A 105 6.13 21.33 -8.25
N ASP A 106 7.40 20.90 -8.21
CA ASP A 106 8.30 20.99 -9.36
C ASP A 106 7.79 20.18 -10.57
N ILE A 107 7.21 19.00 -10.33
CA ILE A 107 6.57 18.20 -11.37
C ILE A 107 5.36 18.95 -11.93
N PHE A 108 4.47 19.44 -11.09
CA PHE A 108 3.23 20.10 -11.52
C PHE A 108 3.53 21.38 -12.29
N ASN A 109 4.52 22.16 -11.87
CA ASN A 109 4.97 23.37 -12.55
C ASN A 109 5.56 23.11 -13.93
N THR A 110 6.25 21.97 -14.10
CA THR A 110 6.84 21.59 -15.39
C THR A 110 5.82 20.96 -16.33
N ASN A 111 4.78 20.35 -15.77
CA ASN A 111 3.79 19.57 -16.50
C ASN A 111 2.39 20.17 -16.33
N ALA A 112 1.46 19.43 -15.72
CA ALA A 112 0.12 19.88 -15.41
C ALA A 112 -0.25 19.49 -13.97
N SER A 113 -1.22 20.19 -13.39
CA SER A 113 -1.76 19.83 -12.09
C SER A 113 -2.70 18.64 -12.23
N PRO A 114 -2.53 17.57 -11.42
CA PRO A 114 -3.44 16.44 -11.47
C PRO A 114 -4.79 16.78 -10.86
N GLU A 115 -5.85 16.09 -11.30
CA GLU A 115 -7.17 16.16 -10.66
C GLU A 115 -7.27 15.21 -9.46
N VAL A 116 -6.65 14.02 -9.57
CA VAL A 116 -6.62 13.02 -8.50
C VAL A 116 -5.20 12.53 -8.26
N ILE A 117 -4.80 12.50 -7.00
CA ILE A 117 -3.55 11.89 -6.54
C ILE A 117 -3.88 10.62 -5.77
N LEU A 118 -3.36 9.49 -6.25
CA LEU A 118 -3.48 8.19 -5.62
C LEU A 118 -2.16 7.86 -4.94
N SER A 119 -2.14 7.87 -3.60
CA SER A 119 -1.03 7.37 -2.79
C SER A 119 -1.49 6.17 -1.97
N ASP A 120 -0.53 5.44 -1.42
CA ASP A 120 -0.83 4.50 -0.35
C ASP A 120 -1.13 5.26 0.97
N ARG A 121 -1.45 4.49 2.02
CA ARG A 121 -1.62 5.03 3.38
C ARG A 121 -0.30 5.06 4.17
N GLY A 122 0.83 5.20 3.47
CA GLY A 122 2.12 5.43 4.09
C GLY A 122 2.08 6.67 4.98
N HIS A 123 2.82 6.64 6.09
CA HIS A 123 2.86 7.74 7.06
C HIS A 123 3.44 9.02 6.43
N GLU A 124 4.22 8.90 5.37
CA GLU A 124 4.78 9.98 4.56
C GLU A 124 3.71 10.78 3.79
N HIS A 125 2.60 10.15 3.43
CA HIS A 125 1.48 10.74 2.69
C HIS A 125 0.37 11.28 3.62
N TRP A 126 0.41 10.94 4.91
CA TRP A 126 -0.58 11.31 5.92
C TRP A 126 -0.07 12.40 6.88
N ASN A 127 0.44 13.51 6.34
CA ASN A 127 0.97 14.64 7.11
C ASN A 127 0.30 15.96 6.69
N LYS A 128 0.23 16.95 7.58
CA LYS A 128 -0.40 18.28 7.29
C LYS A 128 0.29 19.08 6.17
N VAL A 129 1.47 18.65 5.76
CA VAL A 129 2.32 19.31 4.75
C VAL A 129 1.96 18.86 3.33
N TRP A 130 1.28 17.71 3.21
CA TRP A 130 0.90 17.10 1.94
C TRP A 130 -0.40 17.71 1.39
#